data_AF-A0A227J6B5-F1
#
_entry.id   AF-A0A227J6B5-F1
#
_cell.length_a   1.000
_cell.length_b   1.000
_cell.length_c   1.000
_cell.angle_alpha   90.00
_cell.angle_beta   90.00
_cell.angle_gamma   90.00
#
_symmetry.space_group_name_H-M   'P 1'
#
loop_
_entity.id
_entity.type
_entity.pdbx_description
1 polymer ?
#
loop_
_entity_poly.entity_id
_entity_poly.type
_entity_poly.pdbx_seq_one_letter_code
_entity_poly.pdbx_strand_id
1 'polypeptide(L)'
;LDSTKTKLILQNITTPVREWETRQPFMYVGFDHAEGSRELAVEFGKQFPKNTHYSVLYFSEGYISDIRGNTFIHQVNQDSQFELQSAYYTKATKQSGYEAAKASLKKYPDVEFIYACSTDVALGA
;
A
#
# COMPACT_ATOMS: atom_id res chain seq x y z
N LEU A 1 37.29 -0.86 -26.70
CA LEU A 1 36.53 -1.29 -25.51
C LEU A 1 35.07 -0.99 -25.80
N ASP A 2 34.38 -1.96 -26.35
CA ASP A 2 33.00 -1.84 -26.81
C ASP A 2 32.09 -1.84 -25.58
N SER A 3 31.54 -0.68 -25.20
CA SER A 3 30.61 -0.59 -24.07
C SER A 3 29.32 -1.31 -24.47
N THR A 4 29.09 -2.50 -23.94
CA THR A 4 27.82 -3.19 -24.09
C THR A 4 26.71 -2.27 -23.58
N LYS A 5 25.72 -1.95 -24.42
CA LYS A 5 24.57 -1.13 -24.05
C LYS A 5 23.73 -1.89 -23.01
N THR A 6 24.01 -1.68 -21.73
CA THR A 6 23.28 -2.33 -20.62
C THR A 6 21.78 -2.02 -20.71
N LYS A 7 20.96 -3.08 -20.68
CA LYS A 7 19.50 -3.00 -20.61
C LYS A 7 19.06 -3.01 -19.15
N LEU A 8 18.21 -2.06 -18.76
CA LEU A 8 17.73 -1.91 -17.39
C LEU A 8 16.38 -2.62 -17.22
N ILE A 9 16.26 -3.51 -16.23
CA ILE A 9 14.98 -4.10 -15.81
C ILE A 9 14.67 -3.56 -14.42
N LEU A 10 13.52 -2.89 -14.27
CA LEU A 10 13.04 -2.41 -12.99
C LEU A 10 12.01 -3.39 -12.44
N GLN A 11 12.36 -4.04 -11.33
CA GLN A 11 11.47 -4.98 -10.65
C GLN A 11 10.59 -4.27 -9.62
N ASN A 12 9.43 -4.87 -9.34
CA ASN A 12 8.44 -4.41 -8.36
C ASN A 12 7.82 -3.03 -8.70
N ILE A 13 7.84 -2.66 -9.97
CA ILE A 13 7.21 -1.46 -10.52
C ILE A 13 6.58 -1.80 -11.87
N THR A 14 5.32 -1.40 -12.05
CA THR A 14 4.49 -1.65 -13.24
C THR A 14 4.00 -0.35 -13.89
N THR A 15 4.31 0.81 -13.30
CA THR A 15 3.90 2.12 -13.77
C THR A 15 5.11 2.85 -14.40
N PRO A 16 5.17 3.00 -15.73
CA PRO A 16 6.26 3.73 -16.39
C PRO A 16 6.40 5.17 -15.88
N VAL A 17 7.64 5.62 -15.73
CA VAL A 17 7.94 6.99 -15.26
C VAL A 17 7.76 7.97 -16.42
N ARG A 18 6.89 8.96 -16.25
CA ARG A 18 6.55 9.94 -17.32
C ARG A 18 7.76 10.73 -17.80
N GLU A 19 8.64 11.13 -16.89
CA GLU A 19 9.87 11.89 -17.20
C GLU A 19 10.85 11.12 -18.10
N TRP A 20 10.70 9.80 -18.22
CA TRP A 20 11.56 8.94 -19.06
C TRP A 20 10.91 8.57 -20.39
N GLU A 21 9.92 9.33 -20.86
CA GLU A 21 9.21 9.07 -22.12
C GLU A 21 10.13 8.84 -23.32
N THR A 22 11.22 9.61 -23.42
CA THR A 22 12.18 9.53 -24.53
C THR A 22 13.16 8.37 -24.40
N ARG A 23 13.30 7.80 -23.19
CA ARG A 23 14.21 6.68 -22.91
C ARG A 23 13.76 5.88 -21.69
N GLN A 24 12.79 5.00 -21.91
CA GLN A 24 12.34 4.04 -20.90
C GLN A 24 13.40 2.94 -20.65
N PRO A 25 13.40 2.28 -19.48
CA PRO A 25 14.14 1.05 -19.26
C PRO A 25 13.69 -0.04 -20.24
N PHE A 26 14.46 -1.12 -20.31
CA PHE A 26 14.11 -2.25 -21.17
C PHE A 26 12.81 -2.93 -20.72
N MET A 27 12.55 -3.00 -19.40
CA MET A 27 11.31 -3.58 -18.88
C MET A 27 10.97 -3.03 -17.48
N TYR A 28 9.69 -2.79 -17.25
CA TYR A 28 9.07 -2.69 -15.92
C TYR A 28 8.35 -4.01 -15.64
N VAL A 29 8.63 -4.64 -14.50
CA VAL A 29 8.04 -5.94 -14.19
C VAL A 29 7.69 -6.06 -12.71
N GLY A 30 6.52 -6.63 -12.42
CA GLY A 30 6.04 -6.86 -11.06
C GLY A 30 4.57 -7.22 -11.06
N PHE A 31 3.99 -7.23 -9.86
CA PHE A 31 2.55 -7.27 -9.65
C PHE A 31 2.07 -5.84 -9.39
N ASP A 32 1.02 -5.42 -10.10
CA ASP A 32 0.54 -4.05 -10.01
C ASP A 32 -0.02 -3.76 -8.61
N HIS A 33 0.61 -2.81 -7.92
CA HIS A 33 0.25 -2.49 -6.54
C HIS A 33 -1.16 -1.91 -6.44
N ALA A 34 -1.61 -1.16 -7.45
CA ALA A 34 -2.92 -0.55 -7.42
C ALA A 34 -4.01 -1.59 -7.67
N GLU A 35 -3.77 -2.54 -8.57
CA GLU A 35 -4.71 -3.63 -8.85
C GLU A 35 -4.91 -4.52 -7.63
N GLY A 36 -3.83 -4.98 -7.00
CA GLY A 36 -3.95 -5.79 -5.77
C GLY A 36 -4.66 -5.04 -4.63
N SER A 37 -4.42 -3.73 -4.49
CA SER A 37 -5.13 -2.91 -3.51
C SER A 37 -6.62 -2.74 -3.83
N ARG A 38 -7.00 -2.61 -5.10
CA ARG A 38 -8.41 -2.54 -5.53
C ARG A 38 -9.14 -3.86 -5.28
N GLU A 39 -8.51 -4.99 -5.59
CA GLU A 39 -9.10 -6.32 -5.30
C GLU A 39 -9.38 -6.47 -3.80
N LEU A 40 -8.42 -6.09 -2.95
CA LEU A 40 -8.63 -6.10 -1.49
C LEU A 40 -9.73 -5.13 -1.05
N ALA A 41 -9.76 -3.90 -1.58
CA ALA A 41 -10.80 -2.93 -1.25
C ALA A 41 -12.21 -3.46 -1.58
N VAL A 42 -12.36 -4.13 -2.73
CA VAL A 42 -13.61 -4.79 -3.13
C VAL A 42 -14.01 -5.89 -2.15
N GLU A 43 -13.06 -6.75 -1.76
CA GLU A 43 -13.36 -7.83 -0.80
C GLU A 43 -13.74 -7.30 0.59
N PHE A 44 -13.04 -6.28 1.09
CA PHE A 44 -13.40 -5.65 2.37
C PHE A 44 -14.77 -4.96 2.29
N GLY A 45 -15.09 -4.31 1.17
CA GLY A 45 -16.41 -3.71 0.94
C GLY A 45 -17.57 -4.71 0.92
N LYS A 46 -17.30 -5.99 0.61
CA LYS A 46 -18.30 -7.08 0.70
C LYS A 46 -18.44 -7.63 2.12
N GLN A 47 -17.36 -7.60 2.89
CA GLN A 47 -17.30 -8.22 4.22
C GLN A 47 -17.83 -7.33 5.34
N PHE A 48 -17.66 -6.02 5.21
CA PHE A 48 -18.03 -5.06 6.26
C PHE A 48 -19.19 -4.16 5.81
N PRO A 49 -20.06 -3.72 6.74
CA PRO A 49 -21.12 -2.77 6.44
C PRO A 49 -20.55 -1.39 6.07
N LYS A 50 -21.40 -0.52 5.52
CA LYS A 50 -21.02 0.88 5.30
C LYS A 50 -20.66 1.57 6.61
N ASN A 51 -19.85 2.62 6.54
CA ASN A 51 -19.40 3.40 7.70
C ASN A 51 -18.53 2.61 8.71
N THR A 52 -18.00 1.45 8.32
CA THR A 52 -17.03 0.71 9.15
C THR A 52 -15.78 1.53 9.42
N HIS A 53 -15.31 1.50 10.66
CA HIS A 53 -14.10 2.16 11.10
C HIS A 53 -12.88 1.29 10.82
N TYR A 54 -11.82 1.89 10.28
CA TYR A 54 -10.60 1.14 10.01
C TYR A 54 -9.36 1.98 10.20
N SER A 55 -8.22 1.32 10.30
CA SER A 55 -6.91 1.97 10.30
C SER A 55 -5.98 1.40 9.24
N VAL A 56 -4.99 2.19 8.84
CA VAL A 56 -4.00 1.80 7.83
C VAL A 56 -2.59 1.82 8.42
N LEU A 57 -1.84 0.75 8.17
CA LEU A 57 -0.40 0.69 8.41
C LEU A 57 0.31 0.74 7.06
N TYR A 58 0.86 1.90 6.75
CA TYR A 58 1.65 2.12 5.54
C TYR A 58 2.99 1.36 5.62
N PHE A 59 3.69 1.32 4.48
CA PHE A 59 5.08 0.89 4.42
C PHE A 59 5.98 2.03 4.96
N SER A 60 7.21 2.18 4.45
CA SER A 60 7.93 3.45 4.58
C SER A 60 7.27 4.55 3.74
N GLU A 61 7.53 5.82 4.08
CA GLU A 61 7.11 6.95 3.25
C GLU A 61 7.64 6.81 1.82
N GLY A 62 6.79 7.08 0.82
CA GLY A 62 7.09 7.01 -0.60
C GLY A 62 6.18 6.06 -1.40
N TYR A 63 6.63 5.75 -2.62
CA TYR A 63 5.85 5.15 -3.70
C TYR A 63 4.96 3.95 -3.33
N ILE A 64 5.46 3.01 -2.52
CA ILE A 64 4.68 1.81 -2.13
C ILE A 64 3.50 2.20 -1.25
N SER A 65 3.69 3.13 -0.31
CA SER A 65 2.62 3.61 0.56
C SER A 65 1.56 4.38 -0.22
N ASP A 66 1.99 5.19 -1.18
CA ASP A 66 1.08 5.93 -2.05
C ASP A 66 0.21 4.99 -2.86
N ILE A 67 0.82 4.06 -3.60
CA ILE A 67 0.04 3.21 -4.50
C ILE A 67 -0.75 2.15 -3.75
N ARG A 68 -0.22 1.54 -2.68
CA ARG A 68 -0.98 0.49 -1.98
C ARG A 68 -2.01 1.08 -1.04
N GLY A 69 -1.59 1.97 -0.16
CA GLY A 69 -2.43 2.50 0.91
C GLY A 69 -3.45 3.51 0.38
N ASN A 70 -3.02 4.51 -0.40
CA ASN A 70 -3.96 5.53 -0.86
C ASN A 70 -4.96 4.98 -1.89
N THR A 71 -4.57 4.01 -2.71
CA THR A 71 -5.52 3.31 -3.61
C THR A 71 -6.60 2.57 -2.80
N PHE A 72 -6.21 1.83 -1.76
CA PHE A 72 -7.17 1.14 -0.90
C PHE A 72 -8.11 2.14 -0.21
N ILE A 73 -7.55 3.18 0.44
CA ILE A 73 -8.31 4.22 1.15
C ILE A 73 -9.30 4.91 0.21
N HIS A 74 -8.84 5.32 -0.98
CA HIS A 74 -9.69 5.99 -1.95
C HIS A 74 -10.88 5.12 -2.36
N GLN A 75 -10.64 3.85 -2.68
CA GLN A 75 -11.68 2.93 -3.12
C GLN A 75 -12.71 2.66 -2.01
N VAL A 76 -12.27 2.30 -0.79
CA VAL A 76 -13.21 1.94 0.28
C VAL A 76 -13.99 3.13 0.82
N ASN A 77 -13.40 4.32 0.81
CA ASN A 77 -14.10 5.55 1.19
C ASN A 77 -15.16 5.92 0.14
N GLN A 78 -14.85 5.75 -1.15
CA GLN A 78 -15.77 6.06 -2.23
C GLN A 78 -16.95 5.07 -2.31
N ASP A 79 -16.67 3.77 -2.26
CA ASP A 79 -17.67 2.73 -2.55
C ASP A 79 -18.47 2.31 -1.31
N SER A 80 -17.79 2.24 -0.17
CA SER A 80 -18.34 1.68 1.08
C SER A 80 -18.48 2.71 2.19
N GLN A 81 -18.05 3.95 1.96
CA GLN A 81 -18.09 5.03 2.97
C GLN A 81 -17.40 4.65 4.28
N PHE A 82 -16.35 3.81 4.21
CA PHE A 82 -15.57 3.47 5.40
C PHE A 82 -14.91 4.72 5.98
N GLU A 83 -14.68 4.70 7.30
CA GLU A 83 -14.16 5.84 8.04
C GLU A 83 -12.75 5.56 8.54
N LEU A 84 -11.77 6.20 7.91
CA LEU A 84 -10.37 6.08 8.27
C LEU A 84 -10.11 6.77 9.61
N GLN A 85 -9.91 5.97 10.67
CA GLN A 85 -9.63 6.48 12.02
C GLN A 85 -8.18 6.93 12.16
N SER A 86 -7.24 6.18 11.56
CA SER A 86 -5.83 6.51 11.62
C SER A 86 -5.03 5.88 10.49
N ALA A 87 -3.90 6.52 10.16
CA ALA A 87 -2.94 5.99 9.20
C ALA A 87 -1.51 6.28 9.68
N TYR A 88 -0.68 5.24 9.74
CA TYR A 88 0.68 5.32 10.28
C TYR A 88 1.71 4.84 9.28
N TYR A 89 2.73 5.67 9.02
CA TYR A 89 3.96 5.21 8.38
C TYR A 89 4.75 4.30 9.30
N THR A 90 5.40 3.29 8.71
CA THR A 90 6.26 2.34 9.40
C THR A 90 7.69 2.44 8.86
N LYS A 91 8.58 1.60 9.40
CA LYS A 91 9.95 1.44 8.88
C LYS A 91 10.07 0.19 8.02
N ALA A 92 8.97 -0.27 7.42
CA ALA A 92 8.94 -1.45 6.54
C ALA A 92 9.38 -2.77 7.22
N THR A 93 9.36 -2.84 8.55
CA THR A 93 9.75 -4.04 9.31
C THR A 93 8.63 -4.52 10.21
N LYS A 94 8.71 -5.80 10.59
CA LYS A 94 7.80 -6.43 11.55
C LYS A 94 7.70 -5.67 12.87
N GLN A 95 8.84 -5.25 13.41
CA GLN A 95 8.88 -4.49 14.66
C GLN A 95 8.16 -3.15 14.53
N SER A 96 8.36 -2.44 13.41
CA SER A 96 7.67 -1.16 13.19
C SER A 96 6.16 -1.33 12.95
N GLY A 97 5.72 -2.45 12.37
CA GLY A 97 4.30 -2.80 12.25
C GLY A 97 3.65 -3.01 13.61
N TYR A 98 4.30 -3.78 14.49
CA TYR A 98 3.86 -4.00 15.88
C TYR A 98 3.71 -2.69 16.66
N GLU A 99 4.72 -1.81 16.58
CA GLU A 99 4.71 -0.53 17.28
C GLU A 99 3.60 0.39 16.75
N ALA A 100 3.42 0.46 15.44
CA ALA A 100 2.39 1.28 14.81
C ALA A 100 0.98 0.76 15.09
N ALA A 101 0.76 -0.56 15.03
CA ALA A 101 -0.52 -1.18 15.37
C ALA A 101 -0.91 -0.91 16.83
N LYS A 102 0.03 -1.07 17.76
CA LYS A 102 -0.20 -0.72 19.18
C LYS A 102 -0.49 0.76 19.38
N ALA A 103 0.22 1.65 18.68
CA ALA A 103 -0.04 3.08 18.76
C ALA A 103 -1.43 3.44 18.21
N SER A 104 -1.82 2.84 17.09
CA SER A 104 -3.13 2.96 16.47
C SER A 104 -4.23 2.52 17.43
N LEU A 105 -4.20 1.27 17.90
CA LEU A 105 -5.24 0.70 18.78
C LEU A 105 -5.29 1.35 20.16
N LYS A 106 -4.17 1.91 20.65
CA LYS A 106 -4.18 2.71 21.88
C LYS A 106 -4.99 3.99 21.73
N LYS A 107 -4.98 4.62 20.55
CA LYS A 107 -5.67 5.89 20.30
C LYS A 107 -7.07 5.70 19.72
N TYR A 108 -7.24 4.68 18.87
CA TYR A 108 -8.47 4.33 18.17
C TYR A 108 -8.72 2.82 18.33
N PRO A 109 -9.20 2.37 19.50
CA PRO A 109 -9.43 0.96 19.76
C PRO A 109 -10.66 0.39 19.02
N ASP A 110 -11.58 1.26 18.60
CA ASP A 110 -12.85 0.91 17.98
C ASP A 110 -12.72 0.93 16.45
N VAL A 111 -11.99 -0.06 15.94
CA VAL A 111 -11.83 -0.33 14.50
C VAL A 111 -12.08 -1.81 14.23
N GLU A 112 -12.76 -2.10 13.13
CA GLU A 112 -13.16 -3.46 12.77
C GLU A 112 -12.04 -4.18 12.00
N PHE A 113 -11.16 -3.42 11.34
CA PHE A 113 -9.98 -3.98 10.69
C PHE A 113 -8.81 -3.00 10.57
N ILE A 114 -7.63 -3.58 10.31
CA ILE A 114 -6.41 -2.84 9.95
C ILE A 114 -5.96 -3.31 8.56
N TYR A 115 -5.76 -2.37 7.64
CA TYR A 115 -5.16 -2.64 6.33
C TYR A 115 -3.65 -2.35 6.38
N ALA A 116 -2.82 -3.37 6.11
CA ALA A 116 -1.36 -3.25 6.14
C ALA A 116 -0.76 -3.33 4.73
N CYS A 117 0.15 -2.40 4.40
CA CYS A 117 0.71 -2.27 3.04
C CYS A 117 1.85 -3.25 2.70
N SER A 118 2.32 -4.07 3.65
CA SER A 118 3.36 -5.06 3.40
C SER A 118 3.29 -6.25 4.36
N THR A 119 3.90 -7.37 3.95
CA THR A 119 3.92 -8.63 4.70
C THR A 119 4.50 -8.47 6.10
N ASP A 120 5.69 -7.88 6.23
CA ASP A 120 6.37 -7.73 7.51
C ASP A 120 5.54 -6.85 8.47
N VAL A 121 5.00 -5.74 7.96
CA VAL A 121 4.14 -4.85 8.76
C VAL A 121 2.89 -5.60 9.22
N ALA A 122 2.24 -6.36 8.33
CA ALA A 122 1.05 -7.15 8.66
C ALA A 122 1.33 -8.25 9.69
N LEU A 123 2.48 -8.92 9.60
CA LEU A 123 2.87 -9.96 10.57
C LEU A 123 3.26 -9.39 11.94
N GLY A 124 3.56 -8.10 12.01
CA GLY A 124 3.85 -7.39 13.25
C GLY A 124 2.61 -6.84 13.94
N ALA A 125 1.60 -6.43 13.15
CA ALA A 125 0.36 -5.82 13.61
C ALA A 125 -0.46 -6.74 14.52
#